data_AF-A0A1E9HBP5-F1
#
_entry.id   AF-A0A1E9HBP5-F1
#
_cell.length_a   1.000
_cell.length_b   1.000
_cell.length_c   1.000
_cell.angle_alpha   90.00
_cell.angle_beta   90.00
_cell.angle_gamma   90.00
#
_symmetry.space_group_name_H-M   'P 1'
#
loop_
_entity.id
_entity.type
_entity.pdbx_description
1 polymer ?
#
loop_
_entity_poly.entity_id
_entity_poly.type
_entity_poly.pdbx_seq_one_letter_code
_entity_poly.pdbx_strand_id
1 'polypeptide(L)'
;MRPGIWQIVIVVLVIVLIFGASRLPGVAKNVGKSMKIFRDEMKDFGKDEPTVSAPKDPGSIESKSAQPGTSDSAEDRASAYTEADDDKRK
;
A
#
# COMPACT_ATOMS: atom_id res chain seq x y z
N MET A 1 42.04 7.20 10.61
CA MET A 1 41.30 6.07 11.21
C MET A 1 40.06 5.83 10.34
N ARG A 2 40.00 4.72 9.61
CA ARG A 2 38.87 4.44 8.71
C ARG A 2 37.75 3.84 9.54
N PRO A 3 36.55 4.42 9.58
CA PRO A 3 35.42 3.76 10.24
C PRO A 3 35.22 2.41 9.53
N GLY A 4 35.34 1.34 10.30
CA GLY A 4 35.15 0.00 9.82
C GLY A 4 33.67 -0.28 9.58
N ILE A 5 33.41 -1.38 8.88
CA ILE A 5 32.06 -1.88 8.62
C ILE A 5 31.28 -2.06 9.94
N TRP A 6 31.99 -2.37 11.03
CA TRP A 6 31.41 -2.55 12.37
C TRP A 6 30.69 -1.30 12.92
N GLN A 7 31.22 -0.10 12.66
CA GLN A 7 30.59 1.16 13.09
C GLN A 7 29.28 1.43 12.35
N ILE A 8 29.25 1.12 11.05
CA ILE A 8 28.05 1.30 10.22
C ILE A 8 26.92 0.39 10.73
N VAL A 9 27.23 -0.86 11.08
CA VAL A 9 26.25 -1.81 11.63
C VAL A 9 25.65 -1.27 12.94
N ILE A 10 26.48 -0.72 13.84
CA ILE A 10 26.02 -0.11 15.10
C ILE A 10 25.08 1.07 14.84
N VAL A 11 25.42 1.96 13.91
CA VAL A 11 24.57 3.12 13.60
C VAL A 11 23.22 2.67 13.03
N VAL A 12 23.23 1.71 12.11
CA VAL A 12 21.98 1.13 11.56
C VAL A 12 21.14 0.50 12.66
N LEU A 13 21.77 -0.22 13.60
CA LEU A 13 21.06 -0.84 14.71
C LEU A 13 20.34 0.20 15.60
N VAL A 14 21.01 1.31 15.91
CA VAL A 14 20.41 2.42 16.67
C VAL A 14 19.23 3.05 15.92
N ILE A 15 19.36 3.26 14.61
CA ILE A 15 18.26 3.78 13.77
C ILE A 15 17.08 2.79 13.79
N VAL A 16 17.33 1.48 13.65
CA VAL A 16 16.27 0.46 13.71
C VAL A 16 15.58 0.43 15.08
N LEU A 17 16.29 0.68 16.17
CA LEU A 17 15.71 0.75 17.51
C LEU A 17 14.79 1.98 17.67
N ILE A 18 15.17 3.13 17.14
CA ILE A 18 14.37 4.37 17.23
C ILE A 18 13.17 4.34 16.28
N PHE A 19 13.38 3.88 15.04
CA PHE A 19 12.36 3.87 14.00
C PHE A 19 11.51 2.59 14.01
N GLY A 20 12.00 1.51 14.60
CA GLY A 20 11.38 0.18 14.59
C GLY A 20 11.66 -0.61 13.30
N ALA A 21 11.80 -1.93 13.43
CA ALA A 21 12.08 -2.84 12.31
C ALA A 21 11.01 -2.83 11.21
N SER A 22 9.77 -2.45 11.52
CA SER A 22 8.67 -2.39 10.54
C SER A 22 8.69 -1.13 9.67
N ARG A 23 9.35 -0.04 10.07
CA ARG A 23 9.37 1.24 9.32
C ARG A 23 10.48 1.27 8.25
N LEU A 24 11.64 0.67 8.53
CA LEU A 24 12.74 0.55 7.56
C LEU A 24 12.35 -0.07 6.21
N PRO A 25 11.69 -1.25 6.15
CA PRO A 25 11.38 -1.90 4.89
C PRO A 25 10.37 -1.08 4.07
N GLY A 26 9.44 -0.37 4.72
CA GLY A 26 8.51 0.53 4.02
C GLY A 26 9.26 1.68 3.33
N VAL A 27 10.10 2.40 4.07
CA VAL A 27 10.86 3.54 3.52
C VAL A 27 11.84 3.09 2.44
N ALA A 28 12.56 1.98 2.67
CA ALA A 28 13.49 1.43 1.69
C ALA A 28 12.79 0.97 0.39
N LYS A 29 11.60 0.38 0.48
CA LYS A 29 10.81 -0.03 -0.69
C LYS A 29 10.36 1.18 -1.51
N ASN A 30 9.89 2.24 -0.86
CA ASN A 30 9.44 3.45 -1.55
C ASN A 30 10.60 4.21 -2.21
N VAL A 31 11.70 4.41 -1.48
CA VAL A 31 12.93 5.05 -2.01
C VAL A 31 13.54 4.20 -3.12
N GLY A 32 13.59 2.88 -2.97
CA GLY A 32 14.11 1.95 -3.96
C GLY A 32 13.29 1.95 -5.26
N LYS A 33 11.95 2.07 -5.18
CA LYS A 33 11.10 2.23 -6.37
C LYS A 33 11.44 3.53 -7.12
N SER A 34 11.56 4.67 -6.44
CA SER A 34 11.92 5.95 -7.07
C SER A 34 13.33 5.93 -7.66
N MET A 35 14.31 5.34 -6.97
CA MET A 35 15.68 5.19 -7.50
C MET A 35 15.74 4.28 -8.73
N LYS A 36 14.94 3.21 -8.76
CA LYS A 36 14.91 2.28 -9.90
C LYS A 36 14.40 3.00 -11.16
N ILE A 37 13.29 3.72 -11.05
CA ILE A 37 12.69 4.46 -12.17
C ILE A 37 13.69 5.50 -12.69
N PHE A 38 14.28 6.29 -11.80
CA PHE A 38 15.30 7.28 -12.18
C PHE A 38 16.51 6.64 -12.88
N ARG A 39 16.97 5.49 -12.39
CA ARG A 39 18.11 4.76 -12.96
C ARG A 39 17.77 4.10 -14.29
N ASP A 40 16.53 3.64 -14.47
CA ASP A 40 16.06 3.03 -15.72
C ASP A 40 15.88 4.13 -16.79
N GLU A 41 15.24 5.26 -16.47
CA GLU A 41 15.15 6.42 -17.37
C GLU A 41 16.55 6.94 -17.76
N MET A 42 17.46 7.09 -16.79
CA MET A 42 18.85 7.52 -17.06
C MET A 42 19.64 6.55 -17.95
N LYS A 43 19.31 5.26 -17.94
CA LYS A 43 19.95 4.27 -18.82
C LYS A 43 19.38 4.30 -20.24
N ASP A 44 18.10 4.61 -20.38
CA ASP A 44 17.44 4.71 -21.68
C ASP A 44 17.97 5.93 -22.47
N PHE A 45 18.38 7.02 -21.81
CA PHE A 45 19.09 8.12 -22.49
C PHE A 45 20.51 7.77 -22.97
N GLY A 46 21.10 6.67 -22.48
CA GLY A 46 22.44 6.21 -22.85
C GLY A 46 22.46 5.01 -23.78
N LYS A 47 21.29 4.46 -24.14
CA LYS A 47 21.13 3.30 -25.02
C LYS A 47 19.89 3.51 -25.89
N ASP A 48 20.10 3.85 -27.16
CA ASP A 48 19.06 3.91 -28.20
C ASP A 48 18.48 2.52 -28.52
N GLU A 49 17.76 1.89 -27.59
CA GLU A 49 16.97 0.68 -27.90
C GLU A 49 15.72 0.57 -27.00
N PRO A 50 14.50 0.44 -27.57
CA PRO A 50 13.26 0.48 -26.79
C PRO A 50 12.97 -0.88 -26.14
N THR A 51 13.41 -1.09 -24.89
CA THR A 51 12.89 -2.18 -24.07
C THR A 51 11.76 -1.67 -23.19
N VAL A 52 10.52 -1.80 -23.67
CA VAL A 52 9.31 -1.59 -22.88
C VAL A 52 9.24 -2.64 -21.77
N SER A 53 9.78 -2.32 -20.59
CA SER A 53 9.56 -3.09 -19.37
C SER A 53 8.39 -2.46 -18.61
N ALA A 54 7.19 -2.99 -18.86
CA ALA A 54 6.00 -2.65 -18.08
C ALA A 54 6.29 -2.77 -16.56
N PRO A 55 5.86 -1.80 -15.72
CA PRO A 55 6.05 -1.88 -14.28
C PRO A 55 5.35 -3.11 -13.71
N LYS A 56 6.10 -4.17 -13.41
CA LYS A 56 5.63 -5.22 -12.49
C LYS A 56 5.58 -4.60 -11.10
N ASP A 57 4.39 -4.20 -10.70
CA ASP A 57 4.11 -3.66 -9.39
C ASP A 57 4.42 -4.74 -8.33
N PRO A 58 5.47 -4.60 -7.49
CA PRO A 58 5.74 -5.56 -6.42
C PRO A 58 4.92 -5.20 -5.16
N GLY A 59 3.68 -4.75 -5.38
CA GLY A 59 2.73 -4.32 -4.35
C GLY A 59 1.72 -5.39 -3.93
N SER A 60 1.71 -6.56 -4.55
CA SER A 60 0.86 -7.70 -4.16
C SER A 60 1.56 -8.58 -3.12
N ILE A 61 1.77 -8.03 -1.92
CA ILE A 61 1.69 -8.83 -0.70
C ILE A 61 0.47 -8.32 0.05
N GLU A 62 -0.66 -8.90 -0.32
CA GLU A 62 -1.67 -9.42 0.59
C GLU A 62 -1.78 -8.69 1.94
N SER A 63 -2.57 -7.62 1.96
CA SER A 63 -3.30 -7.25 3.16
C SER A 63 -4.73 -7.78 3.02
N LYS A 64 -4.84 -9.10 3.11
CA LYS A 64 -6.10 -9.81 3.31
C LYS A 64 -6.29 -9.98 4.82
N SER A 65 -6.78 -8.95 5.51
CA SER A 65 -7.55 -9.11 6.75
C SER A 65 -8.10 -7.77 7.23
N ALA A 66 -9.39 -7.56 6.98
CA ALA A 66 -10.36 -6.83 7.82
C ALA A 66 -11.57 -6.40 6.96
N GLN A 67 -12.31 -7.36 6.41
CA GLN A 67 -13.75 -7.17 6.30
C GLN A 67 -14.38 -7.71 7.59
N PRO A 68 -14.99 -6.87 8.43
CA PRO A 68 -16.25 -7.18 9.06
C PRO A 68 -17.34 -6.61 8.18
N GLY A 69 -18.03 -7.49 7.45
CA GLY A 69 -19.35 -7.16 6.92
C GLY A 69 -20.34 -7.03 8.09
N THR A 70 -21.25 -6.06 7.98
CA THR A 70 -22.69 -6.12 8.26
C THR A 70 -23.22 -4.70 8.50
N SER A 71 -24.45 -4.47 8.05
CA SER A 71 -25.22 -3.21 8.10
C SER A 71 -24.91 -2.24 6.97
N ASP A 72 -25.50 -2.50 5.80
CA ASP A 72 -26.45 -1.54 5.22
C ASP A 72 -27.22 -2.19 4.05
N SER A 73 -28.25 -2.97 4.35
CA SER A 73 -29.22 -3.50 3.37
C SER A 73 -30.48 -4.04 4.07
N ALA A 74 -31.01 -3.29 5.03
CA ALA A 74 -32.25 -3.67 5.73
C ALA A 74 -33.25 -2.52 5.94
N GLU A 75 -33.03 -1.33 5.36
CA GLU A 75 -33.92 -0.18 5.62
C GLU A 75 -34.75 0.29 4.40
N ASP A 76 -34.49 -0.19 3.18
CA ASP A 76 -35.14 0.35 1.97
C ASP A 76 -36.30 -0.50 1.38
N ARG A 77 -36.81 -1.51 2.11
CA ARG A 77 -37.97 -2.32 1.63
C ARG A 77 -39.12 -2.52 2.61
N ALA A 78 -39.02 -1.98 3.82
CA ALA A 78 -40.09 -2.10 4.82
C ALA A 78 -41.13 -0.97 4.78
N SER A 79 -40.85 0.18 4.16
CA SER A 79 -41.80 1.31 4.10
C SER A 79 -42.79 1.26 2.94
N ALA A 80 -42.71 0.26 2.03
CA ALA A 80 -43.61 0.16 0.88
C ALA A 80 -44.85 -0.73 1.11
N TYR A 81 -44.99 -1.38 2.28
CA TYR A 81 -46.11 -2.29 2.57
C TYR A 81 -47.10 -1.79 3.65
N THR A 82 -46.93 -0.57 4.17
CA THR A 82 -47.80 -0.03 5.23
C THR A 82 -48.78 1.05 4.74
N GLU A 83 -48.94 1.25 3.43
CA GLU A 83 -49.86 2.27 2.89
C GLU A 83 -51.16 1.69 2.30
N ALA A 84 -51.38 0.36 2.35
CA ALA A 84 -52.53 -0.27 1.67
C ALA A 84 -53.69 -0.72 2.60
N ASP A 85 -53.59 -0.58 3.92
CA ASP A 85 -54.53 -1.18 4.87
C ASP A 85 -55.25 -0.18 5.83
N ASP A 86 -55.21 1.13 5.58
CA ASP A 86 -55.94 2.12 6.41
C ASP A 86 -57.29 2.61 5.81
N ASP A 87 -57.57 2.38 4.52
CA ASP A 87 -58.79 2.90 3.84
C ASP A 87 -60.03 2.01 3.99
N LYS A 88 -60.18 1.27 5.10
CA LYS A 88 -61.41 0.48 5.36
C LYS A 88 -61.94 0.50 6.79
N ARG A 89 -61.44 1.42 7.62
CA ARG A 89 -61.93 1.61 8.99
C ARG A 89 -62.34 3.05 9.32
N LYS A 90 -63.01 3.75 8.41
CA LYS A 90 -63.97 4.81 8.76
C LYS A 90 -65.17 4.79 7.82
#